data_AF-A0A662J2W7-F1
#
_entry.id   AF-A0A662J2W7-F1
#
_cell.length_a   1.000
_cell.length_b   1.000
_cell.length_c   1.000
_cell.angle_alpha   90.00
_cell.angle_beta   90.00
_cell.angle_gamma   90.00
#
_symmetry.space_group_name_H-M   'P 1'
#
loop_
_entity.id
_entity.type
_entity.pdbx_description
1 polymer ?
#
loop_
_entity_poly.entity_id
_entity_poly.type
_entity_poly.pdbx_seq_one_letter_code
_entity_poly.pdbx_strand_id
1 'polypeptide(L)'
;MSAEPVLVRSPLAEEILEAREPGLPNEVILDIETTGLEPDIYRVVAIGLMDAETGEADIIFVECERDEDEGAAIERAAEALFRAERVFTWRGKGLDLPFLMARALRHGLDLSWLPGRHLDLAEVVRWFFVGWKDIKKTPSLDRMCEFLFGYKRKLRLRGRDIPDLYERWQGGDGGARETIVEHLREDLEMTRMVLGRLRPYVEAYERLVPPWWRW
;
A
#
# COMPACT_ATOMS: atom_id res chain seq x y z
N MET A 1 23.41 24.32 -20.33
CA MET A 1 22.64 23.19 -20.89
C MET A 1 22.55 22.14 -19.81
N SER A 2 21.47 22.15 -19.02
CA SER A 2 21.22 21.11 -18.02
C SER A 2 20.74 19.87 -18.75
N ALA A 3 21.43 18.74 -18.56
CA ALA A 3 20.94 17.46 -19.01
C ALA A 3 19.67 17.13 -18.21
N GLU A 4 18.55 16.93 -18.89
CA GLU A 4 17.37 16.35 -18.27
C GLU A 4 17.72 14.93 -17.81
N PRO A 5 17.27 14.51 -16.61
CA PRO A 5 17.46 13.15 -16.18
C PRO A 5 16.72 12.23 -17.15
N VAL A 6 17.46 11.39 -17.85
CA VAL A 6 16.90 10.30 -18.66
C VAL A 6 16.20 9.37 -17.66
N LEU A 7 14.87 9.41 -17.63
CA LEU A 7 14.08 8.40 -16.95
C LEU A 7 14.44 7.06 -17.59
N VAL A 8 15.26 6.26 -16.91
CA VAL A 8 15.54 4.90 -17.35
C VAL A 8 14.26 4.13 -17.10
N ARG A 9 13.48 3.92 -18.17
CA ARG A 9 12.41 2.92 -18.15
C ARG A 9 13.07 1.61 -17.73
N SER A 10 12.64 1.01 -16.62
CA SER A 10 13.16 -0.28 -16.19
C SER A 10 13.01 -1.27 -17.36
N PRO A 11 14.11 -1.86 -17.87
CA PRO A 11 14.08 -2.88 -18.91
C PRO A 11 13.21 -4.09 -18.53
N LEU A 12 12.92 -4.25 -17.24
CA LEU A 12 12.14 -5.32 -16.66
C LEU A 12 10.64 -5.26 -17.02
N ALA A 13 10.11 -4.07 -17.34
CA ALA A 13 8.68 -3.90 -17.61
C ALA A 13 8.24 -4.61 -18.90
N GLU A 14 9.12 -4.71 -19.90
CA GLU A 14 8.83 -5.43 -21.15
C GLU A 14 9.05 -6.94 -21.02
N GLU A 15 10.10 -7.38 -20.30
CA GLU A 15 10.34 -8.82 -20.05
C GLU A 15 9.28 -9.47 -19.14
N ILE A 16 8.71 -8.73 -18.17
CA ILE A 16 7.67 -9.25 -17.27
C ILE A 16 6.32 -9.44 -18.00
N LEU A 17 6.02 -8.64 -19.02
CA LEU A 17 4.77 -8.76 -19.78
C LEU A 17 4.73 -10.05 -20.62
N GLU A 18 5.87 -10.54 -21.08
CA GLU A 18 5.96 -11.76 -21.90
C GLU A 18 5.96 -13.06 -21.08
N ALA A 19 6.22 -12.98 -19.77
CA ALA A 19 6.39 -14.13 -18.88
C ALA A 19 5.20 -14.37 -17.92
N ARG A 20 3.96 -14.16 -18.37
CA ARG A 20 2.77 -14.34 -17.51
C ARG A 20 2.54 -15.82 -17.15
N GLU A 21 3.22 -16.29 -16.11
CA GLU A 21 3.02 -17.60 -15.48
C GLU A 21 1.62 -17.67 -14.84
N PRO A 22 0.88 -18.79 -15.01
CA PRO A 22 -0.38 -19.01 -14.30
C PRO A 22 -0.09 -19.32 -12.82
N GLY A 23 -0.51 -18.43 -11.91
CA GLY A 23 -0.41 -18.65 -10.45
C GLY A 23 -0.13 -17.42 -9.59
N LEU A 24 0.03 -16.22 -10.18
CA LEU A 24 0.19 -14.97 -9.43
C LEU A 24 -1.17 -14.41 -8.95
N PRO A 25 -1.21 -13.66 -7.83
CA PRO A 25 -2.44 -13.04 -7.34
C PRO A 25 -3.02 -12.11 -8.41
N ASN A 26 -4.29 -12.30 -8.78
CA ASN A 26 -4.98 -11.33 -9.64
C ASN A 26 -5.19 -10.00 -8.91
N GLU A 27 -5.35 -10.04 -7.59
CA GLU A 27 -5.69 -8.90 -6.75
C GLU A 27 -4.75 -8.83 -5.54
N VAL A 28 -4.14 -7.68 -5.31
CA VAL A 28 -3.20 -7.44 -4.20
C VAL A 28 -3.72 -6.34 -3.29
N ILE A 29 -3.54 -6.51 -1.99
CA ILE A 29 -3.74 -5.47 -0.98
C ILE A 29 -2.37 -4.89 -0.62
N LEU A 30 -2.28 -3.57 -0.58
CA LEU A 30 -1.10 -2.79 -0.25
C LEU A 30 -1.34 -1.96 1.01
N ASP A 31 -0.34 -1.90 1.86
CA ASP A 31 -0.21 -0.96 2.98
C ASP A 31 1.29 -0.67 3.19
N ILE A 32 1.65 0.53 3.68
CA ILE A 32 3.05 0.89 3.96
C ILE A 32 3.22 1.47 5.37
N GLU A 33 4.41 1.26 5.92
CA GLU A 33 4.87 1.93 7.13
C GLU A 33 5.98 2.91 6.78
N THR A 34 5.96 4.08 7.41
CA THR A 34 6.84 5.21 7.07
C THR A 34 7.33 5.91 8.33
N THR A 35 8.43 6.65 8.23
CA THR A 35 8.93 7.46 9.34
C THR A 35 8.19 8.80 9.53
N GLY A 36 7.17 9.07 8.73
CA GLY A 36 6.35 10.29 8.75
C GLY A 36 5.50 10.40 7.49
N LEU A 37 4.77 11.52 7.31
CA LEU A 37 3.72 11.59 6.28
C LEU A 37 4.17 12.25 4.97
N GLU A 38 5.23 13.05 5.01
CA GLU A 38 5.77 13.82 3.89
C GLU A 38 6.91 13.07 3.17
N PRO A 39 6.73 12.57 1.93
CA PRO A 39 7.70 11.69 1.27
C PRO A 39 9.02 12.37 0.85
N ASP A 40 9.05 13.71 0.81
CA ASP A 40 10.27 14.48 0.56
C ASP A 40 11.18 14.55 1.80
N ILE A 41 10.62 14.35 3.00
CA ILE A 41 11.32 14.41 4.29
C ILE A 41 11.56 13.00 4.85
N TYR A 42 10.55 12.14 4.78
CA TYR A 42 10.50 10.84 5.42
C TYR A 42 10.77 9.69 4.44
N ARG A 43 10.91 8.47 4.97
CA ARG A 43 11.24 7.26 4.21
C ARG A 43 10.25 6.13 4.47
N VAL A 44 10.23 5.17 3.56
CA VAL A 44 9.56 3.88 3.74
C VAL A 44 10.33 3.05 4.77
N VAL A 45 9.60 2.41 5.68
CA VAL A 45 10.10 1.48 6.70
C VAL A 45 9.74 0.05 6.31
N ALA A 46 8.50 -0.17 5.89
CA ALA A 46 8.04 -1.47 5.43
C ALA A 46 6.95 -1.32 4.36
N ILE A 47 6.88 -2.29 3.45
CA ILE A 47 5.83 -2.40 2.44
C ILE A 47 5.16 -3.75 2.63
N GLY A 48 3.85 -3.74 2.82
CA GLY A 48 3.04 -4.93 2.97
C GLY A 48 2.28 -5.21 1.69
N LEU A 49 2.42 -6.43 1.16
CA LEU A 49 1.65 -6.92 0.03
C LEU A 49 0.92 -8.18 0.45
N MET A 50 -0.38 -8.26 0.20
CA MET A 50 -1.17 -9.46 0.50
C MET A 50 -2.01 -9.87 -0.70
N ASP A 51 -1.96 -11.15 -1.04
CA ASP A 51 -2.90 -11.75 -1.99
C ASP A 51 -4.32 -11.66 -1.41
N ALA A 52 -5.23 -10.99 -2.12
CA ALA A 52 -6.58 -10.74 -1.65
C ALA A 52 -7.42 -12.03 -1.51
N GLU A 53 -7.13 -13.07 -2.31
CA GLU A 53 -7.82 -14.35 -2.32
C GLU A 53 -7.24 -15.27 -1.25
N THR A 54 -5.95 -15.58 -1.32
CA THR A 54 -5.29 -16.58 -0.45
C THR A 54 -5.02 -16.01 0.95
N GLY A 55 -4.79 -14.71 1.07
CA GLY A 55 -4.35 -14.06 2.31
C GLY A 55 -2.86 -14.23 2.60
N GLU A 56 -2.10 -14.81 1.67
CA GLU A 56 -0.64 -14.87 1.79
C GLU A 56 -0.05 -13.47 1.75
N ALA A 57 0.77 -13.12 2.74
CA ALA A 57 1.35 -11.80 2.91
C ALA A 57 2.88 -11.84 2.75
N ASP A 58 3.39 -10.94 1.93
CA ASP A 58 4.81 -10.64 1.78
C ASP A 58 5.11 -9.27 2.40
N ILE A 59 5.97 -9.26 3.40
CA ILE A 59 6.36 -8.04 4.11
C ILE A 59 7.80 -7.72 3.74
N ILE A 60 7.97 -6.58 3.06
CA ILE A 60 9.26 -6.07 2.61
C ILE A 60 9.73 -5.02 3.62
N PHE A 61 10.68 -5.38 4.47
CA PHE A 61 11.19 -4.48 5.50
C PHE A 61 12.49 -3.81 5.04
N VAL A 62 12.63 -2.50 5.26
CA VAL A 62 13.86 -1.75 4.97
C VAL A 62 14.84 -1.96 6.13
N GLU A 63 15.67 -2.99 6.01
CA GLU A 63 16.51 -3.48 7.12
C GLU A 63 17.53 -2.42 7.59
N CYS A 64 18.08 -1.63 6.67
CA CYS A 64 19.06 -0.59 6.97
C CYS A 64 18.60 0.78 6.48
N GLU A 65 18.95 1.82 7.23
CA GLU A 65 18.64 3.21 6.92
C GLU A 65 19.45 3.82 5.75
N ARG A 66 19.74 3.05 4.70
CA ARG A 66 20.44 3.53 3.50
C ARG A 66 19.47 3.68 2.33
N ASP A 67 19.76 4.63 1.45
CA ASP A 67 18.92 4.91 0.28
C ASP A 67 18.83 3.69 -0.64
N GLU A 68 19.88 2.86 -0.74
CA GLU A 68 19.89 1.66 -1.57
C GLU A 68 18.92 0.57 -1.06
N ASP A 69 18.78 0.41 0.26
CA ASP A 69 17.86 -0.58 0.85
C ASP A 69 16.40 -0.16 0.65
N GLU A 70 16.09 1.14 0.79
CA GLU A 70 14.76 1.66 0.49
C GLU A 70 14.43 1.49 -1.01
N GLY A 71 15.37 1.84 -1.89
CA GLY A 71 15.23 1.66 -3.34
C GLY A 71 14.95 0.20 -3.73
N ALA A 72 15.72 -0.75 -3.16
CA ALA A 72 15.53 -2.18 -3.41
C ALA A 72 14.18 -2.70 -2.89
N ALA A 73 13.72 -2.22 -1.73
CA ALA A 73 12.41 -2.59 -1.19
C ALA A 73 11.27 -2.10 -2.11
N ILE A 74 11.38 -0.86 -2.60
CA ILE A 74 10.39 -0.26 -3.51
C ILE A 74 10.41 -0.96 -4.87
N GLU A 75 11.59 -1.29 -5.41
CA GLU A 75 11.72 -2.04 -6.67
C GLU A 75 11.05 -3.40 -6.56
N ARG A 76 11.34 -4.17 -5.50
CA ARG A 76 10.70 -5.47 -5.25
C ARG A 76 9.17 -5.34 -5.13
N ALA A 77 8.68 -4.31 -4.44
CA ALA A 77 7.25 -4.06 -4.35
C ALA A 77 6.64 -3.72 -5.72
N ALA A 78 7.31 -2.87 -6.50
CA ALA A 78 6.86 -2.44 -7.82
C ALA A 78 6.72 -3.63 -8.78
N GLU A 79 7.67 -4.58 -8.76
CA GLU A 79 7.58 -5.81 -9.57
C GLU A 79 6.35 -6.65 -9.23
N ALA A 80 6.05 -6.83 -7.94
CA ALA A 80 4.88 -7.58 -7.48
C ALA A 80 3.59 -6.86 -7.86
N LEU A 81 3.52 -5.55 -7.62
CA LEU A 81 2.35 -4.72 -7.95
C LEU A 81 2.11 -4.60 -9.47
N PHE A 82 3.16 -4.62 -10.28
CA PHE A 82 3.04 -4.53 -11.75
C PHE A 82 2.37 -5.78 -12.33
N ARG A 83 2.60 -6.93 -11.70
CA ARG A 83 2.01 -8.23 -12.07
C ARG A 83 0.55 -8.36 -11.64
N ALA A 84 0.11 -7.60 -10.63
CA ALA A 84 -1.28 -7.60 -10.16
C ALA A 84 -2.22 -6.93 -11.16
N GLU A 85 -3.42 -7.48 -11.36
CA GLU A 85 -4.47 -6.84 -12.17
C GLU A 85 -5.07 -5.63 -11.43
N ARG A 86 -5.22 -5.78 -10.11
CA ARG A 86 -5.83 -4.78 -9.24
C ARG A 86 -5.06 -4.66 -7.93
N VAL A 87 -4.91 -3.43 -7.45
CA VAL A 87 -4.30 -3.09 -6.16
C VAL A 87 -5.34 -2.40 -5.28
N PHE A 88 -5.54 -2.92 -4.07
CA PHE A 88 -6.43 -2.37 -3.07
C PHE A 88 -5.66 -1.76 -1.92
N THR A 89 -6.16 -0.68 -1.36
CA THR A 89 -5.66 -0.10 -0.11
C THR A 89 -6.82 0.33 0.77
N TRP A 90 -6.54 0.63 2.04
CA TRP A 90 -7.45 1.42 2.86
C TRP A 90 -6.90 2.83 3.07
N ARG A 91 -7.53 3.86 2.47
CA ARG A 91 -7.08 5.26 2.49
C ARG A 91 -5.71 5.54 1.85
N GLY A 92 -5.14 4.55 1.16
CA GLY A 92 -3.84 4.69 0.50
C GLY A 92 -3.80 5.62 -0.69
N LYS A 93 -4.95 6.06 -1.23
CA LYS A 93 -4.98 7.17 -2.18
C LYS A 93 -4.41 8.47 -1.57
N GLY A 94 -4.58 8.66 -0.26
CA GLY A 94 -4.16 9.86 0.45
C GLY A 94 -2.75 9.79 1.06
N LEU A 95 -2.15 8.60 1.16
CA LEU A 95 -0.84 8.39 1.79
C LEU A 95 0.00 7.39 0.99
N ASP A 96 -0.35 6.11 1.03
CA ASP A 96 0.49 5.00 0.54
C ASP A 96 0.98 5.21 -0.90
N LEU A 97 0.06 5.48 -1.83
CA LEU A 97 0.40 5.63 -3.25
C LEU A 97 1.25 6.88 -3.50
N PRO A 98 0.81 8.10 -3.11
CA PRO A 98 1.63 9.30 -3.28
C PRO A 98 3.02 9.17 -2.65
N PHE A 99 3.11 8.54 -1.46
CA PHE A 99 4.37 8.35 -0.76
C PHE A 99 5.28 7.39 -1.52
N LEU A 100 4.77 6.19 -1.87
CA LEU A 100 5.53 5.18 -2.60
C LEU A 100 5.98 5.67 -3.97
N MET A 101 5.11 6.38 -4.71
CA MET A 101 5.44 6.96 -6.02
C MET A 101 6.52 8.05 -5.93
N ALA A 102 6.45 8.92 -4.93
CA ALA A 102 7.45 9.98 -4.74
C ALA A 102 8.82 9.41 -4.33
N ARG A 103 8.85 8.42 -3.43
CA ARG A 103 10.08 7.73 -3.05
C ARG A 103 10.63 6.88 -4.21
N ALA A 104 9.78 6.22 -4.98
CA ALA A 104 10.19 5.52 -6.21
C ALA A 104 10.87 6.46 -7.21
N LEU A 105 10.29 7.65 -7.43
CA LEU A 105 10.88 8.66 -8.31
C LEU A 105 12.27 9.12 -7.83
N ARG A 106 12.46 9.29 -6.52
CA ARG A 106 13.78 9.60 -5.92
C ARG A 106 14.83 8.54 -6.27
N HIS A 107 14.42 7.27 -6.35
CA HIS A 107 15.27 6.13 -6.67
C HIS A 107 15.33 5.80 -8.17
N GLY A 108 14.75 6.65 -9.04
CA GLY A 108 14.77 6.45 -10.49
C GLY A 108 13.80 5.40 -11.02
N LEU A 109 12.82 4.98 -10.22
CA LEU A 109 11.79 4.01 -10.58
C LEU A 109 10.51 4.71 -11.06
N ASP A 110 9.85 4.13 -12.07
CA ASP A 110 8.58 4.65 -12.63
C ASP A 110 7.39 3.82 -12.15
N LEU A 111 6.54 4.43 -11.32
CA LEU A 111 5.27 3.87 -10.82
C LEU A 111 4.05 4.62 -11.38
N SER A 112 4.19 5.37 -12.47
CA SER A 112 3.09 6.13 -13.09
C SER A 112 1.90 5.27 -13.56
N TRP A 113 2.12 3.97 -13.72
CA TRP A 113 1.10 2.98 -14.07
C TRP A 113 0.24 2.53 -12.87
N LEU A 114 0.73 2.69 -11.63
CA LEU A 114 0.08 2.16 -10.42
C LEU A 114 -1.32 2.76 -10.17
N PRO A 115 -1.56 4.08 -10.33
CA PRO A 115 -2.89 4.66 -10.16
C PRO A 115 -3.96 4.03 -11.07
N GLY A 116 -3.59 3.58 -12.28
CA GLY A 116 -4.53 2.92 -13.20
C GLY A 116 -4.99 1.53 -12.74
N ARG A 117 -4.25 0.91 -11.82
CA ARG A 117 -4.57 -0.41 -11.24
C ARG A 117 -5.17 -0.30 -9.84
N HIS A 118 -5.20 0.88 -9.24
CA HIS A 118 -5.54 1.09 -7.84
C HIS A 118 -7.04 1.32 -7.59
N LEU A 119 -7.54 0.80 -6.48
CA LEU A 119 -8.84 1.12 -5.91
C LEU A 119 -8.73 1.28 -4.39
N ASP A 120 -9.10 2.45 -3.88
CA ASP A 120 -9.18 2.71 -2.44
C ASP A 120 -10.53 2.28 -1.88
N LEU A 121 -10.55 1.34 -0.93
CA LEU A 121 -11.77 0.84 -0.31
C LEU A 121 -12.50 1.90 0.52
N ALA A 122 -11.77 2.88 1.06
CA ALA A 122 -12.38 3.99 1.77
C ALA A 122 -13.23 4.86 0.82
N GLU A 123 -12.87 4.95 -0.45
CA GLU A 123 -13.64 5.67 -1.47
C GLU A 123 -14.92 4.92 -1.85
N VAL A 124 -14.87 3.59 -1.90
CA VAL A 124 -16.07 2.74 -2.09
C VAL A 124 -17.04 2.94 -0.92
N VAL A 125 -16.53 2.91 0.32
CA VAL A 125 -17.34 3.16 1.52
C VAL A 125 -17.92 4.57 1.50
N ARG A 126 -17.12 5.57 1.13
CA ARG A 126 -17.56 6.96 1.04
C ARG A 126 -18.69 7.13 0.02
N TRP A 127 -18.55 6.51 -1.14
CA TRP A 127 -19.55 6.57 -2.21
C TRP A 127 -20.91 6.01 -1.78
N PHE A 128 -20.94 4.80 -1.20
CA PHE A 128 -22.20 4.10 -0.92
C PHE A 128 -22.81 4.42 0.44
N PHE A 129 -22.01 4.72 1.46
CA PHE A 129 -22.49 4.70 2.85
C PHE A 129 -22.33 6.00 3.62
N VAL A 130 -21.52 6.95 3.12
CA VAL A 130 -21.25 8.21 3.82
C VAL A 130 -21.78 9.42 3.05
N GLY A 131 -21.61 9.41 1.73
CA GLY A 131 -21.87 10.54 0.88
C GLY A 131 -20.58 11.33 0.56
N TRP A 132 -20.54 11.83 -0.66
CA TRP A 132 -19.33 12.35 -1.29
C TRP A 132 -18.73 13.63 -0.68
N LYS A 133 -19.51 14.42 0.04
CA LYS A 133 -19.11 15.77 0.46
C LYS A 133 -18.26 15.82 1.72
N ASP A 134 -18.05 14.70 2.42
CA ASP A 134 -17.44 14.74 3.75
C ASP A 134 -16.45 13.58 3.99
N ILE A 135 -15.23 13.72 3.46
CA ILE A 135 -14.18 12.71 3.60
C ILE A 135 -13.84 12.42 5.08
N LYS A 136 -14.02 13.41 5.97
CA LYS A 136 -13.75 13.27 7.41
C LYS A 136 -14.73 12.34 8.11
N LYS A 137 -15.89 12.08 7.51
CA LYS A 137 -16.88 11.14 8.04
C LYS A 137 -16.67 9.70 7.60
N THR A 138 -15.77 9.46 6.65
CA THR A 138 -15.38 8.09 6.30
C THR A 138 -14.81 7.44 7.56
N PRO A 139 -15.34 6.29 8.02
CA PRO A 139 -14.82 5.60 9.19
C PRO A 139 -13.35 5.19 8.99
N SER A 140 -12.60 4.98 10.08
CA SER A 140 -11.27 4.36 10.00
C SER A 140 -11.40 2.86 9.74
N LEU A 141 -10.29 2.20 9.42
CA LEU A 141 -10.26 0.75 9.22
C LEU A 141 -10.76 0.03 10.48
N ASP A 142 -10.24 0.41 11.65
CA ASP A 142 -10.68 -0.10 12.95
C ASP A 142 -12.20 0.04 13.16
N ARG A 143 -12.76 1.23 12.87
CA ARG A 143 -14.20 1.44 13.03
C ARG A 143 -15.02 0.63 12.04
N MET A 144 -14.50 0.39 10.84
CA MET A 144 -15.15 -0.49 9.86
C MET A 144 -15.10 -1.95 10.29
N CYS A 145 -13.96 -2.43 10.74
CA CYS A 145 -13.81 -3.80 11.21
C CYS A 145 -14.66 -4.08 12.46
N GLU A 146 -14.72 -3.13 13.40
CA GLU A 146 -15.60 -3.24 14.57
C GLU A 146 -17.08 -3.26 14.15
N PHE A 147 -17.48 -2.38 13.22
CA PHE A 147 -18.87 -2.32 12.76
C PHE A 147 -19.31 -3.57 11.99
N LEU A 148 -18.48 -4.07 11.06
CA LEU A 148 -18.85 -5.17 10.17
C LEU A 148 -18.67 -6.54 10.83
N PHE A 149 -17.68 -6.69 11.72
CA PHE A 149 -17.24 -7.99 12.21
C PHE A 149 -17.16 -8.07 13.74
N GLY A 150 -17.36 -6.95 14.46
CA GLY A 150 -17.06 -6.89 15.89
C GLY A 150 -15.56 -7.02 16.20
N TYR A 151 -14.70 -6.95 15.19
CA TYR A 151 -13.26 -7.13 15.34
C TYR A 151 -12.61 -5.88 15.93
N LYS A 152 -11.82 -6.07 16.99
CA LYS A 152 -11.01 -5.03 17.60
C LYS A 152 -9.55 -5.39 17.42
N ARG A 153 -8.76 -4.41 16.97
CA ARG A 153 -7.33 -4.54 16.75
C ARG A 153 -6.64 -5.13 17.99
N LYS A 154 -5.75 -6.10 17.75
CA LYS A 154 -4.95 -6.77 18.78
C LYS A 154 -3.84 -5.85 19.26
N LEU A 155 -3.11 -5.25 18.33
CA LEU A 155 -1.99 -4.37 18.63
C LEU A 155 -2.44 -2.90 18.62
N ARG A 156 -2.31 -2.17 19.73
CA ARG A 156 -2.66 -0.74 19.78
C ARG A 156 -1.52 0.17 19.34
N LEU A 157 -0.88 -0.17 18.23
CA LEU A 157 0.12 0.67 17.58
C LEU A 157 -0.58 1.68 16.66
N ARG A 158 0.02 2.87 16.51
CA ARG A 158 -0.40 3.87 15.53
C ARG A 158 0.79 4.21 14.65
N GLY A 159 0.53 4.69 13.42
CA GLY A 159 1.58 5.14 12.51
C GLY A 159 2.57 6.16 13.11
N ARG A 160 2.13 7.00 14.06
CA ARG A 160 3.04 7.95 14.77
C ARG A 160 4.10 7.28 15.65
N ASP A 161 3.90 6.02 16.01
CA ASP A 161 4.79 5.25 16.89
C ASP A 161 5.87 4.49 16.07
N ILE A 162 5.70 4.43 14.74
CA ILE A 162 6.62 3.76 13.79
C ILE A 162 8.03 4.36 13.77
N PRO A 163 8.22 5.70 13.76
CA PRO A 163 9.56 6.28 13.71
C PRO A 163 10.43 5.83 14.91
N ASP A 164 9.87 5.88 16.12
CA ASP A 164 10.55 5.47 17.35
C ASP A 164 10.89 3.97 17.34
N LEU A 165 9.98 3.12 16.82
CA LEU A 165 10.24 1.69 16.67
C LEU A 165 11.33 1.42 15.63
N TYR A 166 11.35 2.16 14.53
CA TYR A 166 12.35 1.99 13.50
C TYR A 166 13.74 2.41 13.98
N GLU A 167 13.84 3.52 14.71
CA GLU A 167 15.09 3.95 15.36
C GLU A 167 15.61 2.89 16.33
N ARG A 168 14.73 2.31 17.16
CA ARG A 168 15.08 1.20 18.05
C ARG A 168 15.59 -0.02 17.31
N TRP A 169 14.95 -0.39 16.20
CA TRP A 169 15.41 -1.47 15.34
C TRP A 169 16.81 -1.20 14.79
N GLN A 170 17.10 0.02 14.30
CA GLN A 170 18.45 0.39 13.87
C GLN A 170 19.47 0.33 15.03
N GLY A 171 19.03 0.55 16.26
CA GLY A 171 19.80 0.36 17.49
C GLY A 171 20.02 -1.11 17.90
N GLY A 172 19.49 -2.08 17.15
CA GLY A 172 19.63 -3.52 17.41
C GLY A 172 18.45 -4.17 18.15
N ASP A 173 17.33 -3.46 18.36
CA ASP A 173 16.13 -4.02 18.98
C ASP A 173 15.29 -4.82 17.98
N GLY A 174 15.56 -6.12 17.88
CA GLY A 174 14.80 -7.04 17.04
C GLY A 174 13.30 -7.11 17.35
N GLY A 175 12.89 -6.79 18.58
CA GLY A 175 11.47 -6.76 18.96
C GLY A 175 10.72 -5.59 18.34
N ALA A 176 11.41 -4.48 18.04
CA ALA A 176 10.81 -3.31 17.41
C ALA A 176 10.41 -3.60 15.95
N ARG A 177 11.28 -4.29 15.19
CA ARG A 177 10.96 -4.77 13.83
C ARG A 177 9.76 -5.70 13.82
N GLU A 178 9.72 -6.69 14.72
CA GLU A 178 8.59 -7.63 14.79
C GLU A 178 7.28 -6.90 15.11
N THR A 179 7.32 -5.89 15.98
CA THR A 179 6.14 -5.07 16.31
C THR A 179 5.61 -4.30 15.09
N ILE A 180 6.50 -3.70 14.29
CA ILE A 180 6.12 -3.01 13.04
C ILE A 180 5.51 -4.01 12.06
N VAL A 181 6.16 -5.17 11.87
CA VAL A 181 5.70 -6.20 10.95
C VAL A 181 4.33 -6.78 11.38
N GLU A 182 4.10 -6.98 12.68
CA GLU A 182 2.81 -7.45 13.19
C GLU A 182 1.70 -6.41 12.96
N HIS A 183 1.99 -5.11 13.17
CA HIS A 183 1.05 -4.03 12.89
C HIS A 183 0.61 -4.02 11.42
N LEU A 184 1.59 -3.99 10.52
CA LEU A 184 1.36 -3.97 9.07
C LEU A 184 0.60 -5.22 8.60
N ARG A 185 0.93 -6.40 9.13
CA ARG A 185 0.17 -7.63 8.83
C ARG A 185 -1.28 -7.55 9.30
N GLU A 186 -1.53 -6.97 10.47
CA GLU A 186 -2.89 -6.77 10.97
C GLU A 186 -3.67 -5.78 10.10
N ASP A 187 -3.06 -4.69 9.62
CA ASP A 187 -3.68 -3.75 8.70
C ASP A 187 -4.03 -4.36 7.34
N LEU A 188 -3.15 -5.18 6.78
CA LEU A 188 -3.43 -5.94 5.55
C LEU A 188 -4.62 -6.90 5.75
N GLU A 189 -4.63 -7.68 6.83
CA GLU A 189 -5.71 -8.63 7.10
C GLU A 189 -7.05 -7.92 7.37
N MET A 190 -7.03 -6.83 8.13
CA MET A 190 -8.22 -6.00 8.35
C MET A 190 -8.75 -5.42 7.03
N THR A 191 -7.86 -4.96 6.15
CA THR A 191 -8.22 -4.47 4.81
C THR A 191 -8.82 -5.60 3.96
N ARG A 192 -8.26 -6.82 4.02
CA ARG A 192 -8.78 -8.01 3.34
C ARG A 192 -10.17 -8.39 3.82
N MET A 193 -10.40 -8.39 5.13
CA MET A 193 -11.72 -8.64 5.70
C MET A 193 -12.75 -7.65 5.14
N VAL A 194 -12.41 -6.36 5.12
CA VAL A 194 -13.28 -5.31 4.57
C VAL A 194 -13.51 -5.50 3.07
N LEU A 195 -12.46 -5.76 2.28
CA LEU A 195 -12.57 -6.06 0.85
C LEU A 195 -13.54 -7.22 0.60
N GLY A 196 -13.39 -8.33 1.31
CA GLY A 196 -14.25 -9.50 1.19
C GLY A 196 -15.73 -9.17 1.41
N ARG A 197 -16.03 -8.30 2.40
CA ARG A 197 -17.41 -7.85 2.65
C ARG A 197 -17.91 -6.84 1.63
N LEU A 198 -17.00 -6.05 1.04
CA LEU A 198 -17.31 -4.99 0.08
C LEU A 198 -17.31 -5.44 -1.39
N ARG A 199 -16.93 -6.68 -1.74
CA ARG A 199 -16.85 -7.15 -3.15
C ARG A 199 -18.05 -6.72 -4.04
N PRO A 200 -19.32 -6.91 -3.65
CA PRO A 200 -20.45 -6.46 -4.47
C PRO A 200 -20.50 -4.94 -4.70
N TYR A 201 -20.01 -4.15 -3.74
CA TYR A 201 -19.92 -2.70 -3.82
C TYR A 201 -18.72 -2.23 -4.63
N VAL A 202 -17.61 -2.98 -4.60
CA VAL A 202 -16.46 -2.76 -5.49
C VAL A 202 -16.90 -2.91 -6.94
N GLU A 203 -17.55 -4.03 -7.29
CA GLU A 203 -18.07 -4.27 -8.65
C GLU A 203 -19.07 -3.18 -9.08
N ALA A 204 -19.95 -2.76 -8.17
CA ALA A 204 -20.89 -1.67 -8.43
C ALA A 204 -20.17 -0.33 -8.62
N TYR A 205 -19.18 -0.01 -7.79
CA TYR A 205 -18.37 1.20 -7.90
C TYR A 205 -17.64 1.23 -9.24
N GLU A 206 -17.00 0.12 -9.64
CA GLU A 206 -16.25 0.11 -10.89
C GLU A 206 -17.14 0.25 -12.14
N ARG A 207 -18.40 -0.19 -12.07
CA ARG A 207 -19.37 0.02 -13.15
C ARG A 207 -19.94 1.44 -13.18
N LEU A 208 -20.11 2.07 -12.03
CA LEU A 208 -20.79 3.37 -11.90
C LEU A 208 -19.83 4.56 -11.94
N VAL A 209 -18.58 4.37 -11.51
CA VAL A 209 -17.60 5.43 -11.35
C VAL A 209 -16.55 5.32 -12.46
N PRO A 210 -16.46 6.29 -13.37
CA PRO A 210 -15.45 6.24 -14.41
C PRO A 210 -14.03 6.24 -13.82
N PRO A 211 -13.05 5.58 -14.45
CA PRO A 211 -11.69 5.48 -13.92
C PRO A 211 -11.04 6.83 -13.56
N TRP A 212 -11.29 7.87 -14.36
CA TRP A 212 -10.75 9.22 -14.12
C TRP A 212 -11.37 9.98 -12.93
N TRP A 213 -12.41 9.43 -12.28
CA TRP A 213 -12.95 9.95 -11.02
C TRP A 213 -12.44 9.17 -9.79
N ARG A 214 -11.74 8.06 -10.02
CA ARG A 214 -11.20 7.21 -8.94
C ARG A 214 -9.86 7.74 -8.43
N TRP A 215 -9.17 8.55 -9.23
CA TRP A 215 -7.96 9.30 -8.86
C TRP A 215 -8.27 10.78 -8.67
#